data_AF-A0A224VIC3-F1
#
_entry.id   AF-A0A224VIC3-F1
#
_cell.length_a   1.000
_cell.length_b   1.000
_cell.length_c   1.000
_cell.angle_alpha   90.00
_cell.angle_beta   90.00
_cell.angle_gamma   90.00
#
_symmetry.space_group_name_H-M   'P 1'
#
loop_
_entity.id
_entity.type
_entity.pdbx_description
1 polymer ?
#
loop_
_entity_poly.entity_id
_entity_poly.type
_entity_poly.pdbx_seq_one_letter_code
_entity_poly.pdbx_strand_id
1 'polypeptide(L)'
;MGRLLTLSRSPSTVSTQYSWKDVSATFPVAKVKVQFLNHKAVGKSYTPDAKRKQRIIPKSKIDKLGLGTTYQAAVNALGTPNGQSIIGQGPMSAKYLLYVTDKNGTAYDLTFTDDKLNNHFKTSIY
;
A
#
# COMPACT_ATOMS: atom_id res chain seq x y z
N MET A 1 0.11 -9.94 -18.74
CA MET A 1 1.37 -10.24 -18.01
C MET A 1 2.16 -8.95 -17.86
N GLY A 2 2.50 -8.54 -16.63
CA GLY A 2 3.24 -7.29 -16.38
C GLY A 2 4.73 -7.39 -16.71
N ARG A 3 5.36 -6.28 -17.11
CA ARG A 3 6.79 -6.21 -17.48
C ARG A 3 7.65 -5.90 -16.26
N LEU A 4 8.71 -6.70 -16.03
CA LEU A 4 9.75 -6.41 -15.03
C LEU A 4 10.62 -5.25 -15.54
N LEU A 5 10.87 -4.24 -14.70
CA LEU A 5 11.49 -2.98 -15.16
C LEU A 5 12.85 -2.64 -14.54
N THR A 6 13.20 -3.14 -13.35
CA THR A 6 14.47 -2.75 -12.71
C THR A 6 14.92 -3.77 -11.69
N LEU A 7 16.24 -4.01 -11.65
CA LEU A 7 16.97 -4.73 -10.60
C LEU A 7 18.00 -3.75 -10.03
N SER A 8 17.93 -3.44 -8.72
CA SER A 8 18.94 -2.64 -8.01
C SER A 8 19.63 -3.50 -6.95
N ARG A 9 20.96 -3.44 -6.86
CA ARG A 9 21.78 -4.15 -5.87
C ARG A 9 22.63 -3.15 -5.07
N SER A 10 22.73 -3.29 -3.75
CA SER A 10 23.66 -2.53 -2.90
C SER A 10 24.76 -3.46 -2.34
N PRO A 11 26.01 -2.98 -2.12
CA PRO A 11 27.17 -3.87 -1.93
C PRO A 11 27.32 -4.48 -0.52
N SER A 12 26.74 -3.88 0.53
CA SER A 12 26.91 -4.33 1.93
C SER A 12 25.77 -5.21 2.45
N THR A 13 24.65 -5.25 1.74
CA THR A 13 23.51 -6.14 1.95
C THR A 13 22.84 -6.31 0.58
N VAL A 14 22.75 -7.54 0.07
CA VAL A 14 22.12 -7.77 -1.25
C VAL A 14 20.62 -7.59 -1.10
N SER A 15 20.17 -6.34 -1.21
CA SER A 15 18.78 -6.03 -1.47
C SER A 15 18.53 -6.16 -2.96
N THR A 16 17.43 -6.84 -3.31
CA THR A 16 16.97 -7.00 -4.69
C THR A 16 15.53 -6.53 -4.74
N GLN A 17 15.22 -5.62 -5.66
CA GLN A 17 13.85 -5.17 -5.90
C GLN A 17 13.40 -5.60 -7.29
N TYR A 18 12.16 -6.09 -7.37
CA TYR A 18 11.45 -6.31 -8.62
C TYR A 18 10.30 -5.31 -8.70
N SER A 19 10.09 -4.73 -9.87
CA SER A 19 8.94 -3.86 -10.12
C SER A 19 8.26 -4.21 -11.43
N TRP A 20 6.93 -4.31 -11.37
CA TRP A 20 6.06 -4.52 -12.51
C TRP A 20 5.18 -3.28 -12.68
N LYS A 21 5.01 -2.83 -13.93
CA LYS A 21 3.99 -1.85 -14.31
C LYS A 21 2.94 -2.53 -15.20
N ASP A 22 1.79 -1.88 -15.34
CA ASP A 22 0.71 -2.29 -16.25
C ASP A 22 0.29 -3.74 -16.03
N VAL A 23 0.10 -4.11 -14.77
CA VAL A 23 0.11 -5.52 -14.32
C VAL A 23 -1.06 -6.32 -14.88
N SER A 24 -2.26 -5.73 -14.92
CA SER A 24 -3.47 -6.26 -15.57
C SER A 24 -4.52 -5.16 -15.71
N ALA A 25 -5.42 -5.23 -16.70
CA ALA A 25 -6.55 -4.32 -16.84
C ALA A 25 -7.57 -4.43 -15.67
N THR A 26 -7.75 -5.62 -15.11
CA THR A 26 -8.70 -5.91 -14.02
C THR A 26 -8.15 -5.61 -12.63
N PHE A 27 -6.86 -5.32 -12.53
CA PHE A 27 -6.21 -4.94 -11.28
C PHE A 27 -5.88 -3.44 -11.35
N PRO A 28 -6.60 -2.56 -10.61
CA PRO A 28 -6.52 -1.10 -10.76
C PRO A 28 -5.27 -0.50 -10.10
N VAL A 29 -4.10 -1.10 -10.35
CA VAL A 29 -2.80 -0.80 -9.78
C VAL A 29 -1.81 -0.54 -10.91
N ALA A 30 -1.18 0.63 -10.90
CA ALA A 30 -0.22 1.06 -11.92
C ALA A 30 1.14 0.38 -11.74
N LYS A 31 1.50 0.07 -10.50
CA LYS A 31 2.82 -0.46 -10.15
C LYS A 31 2.77 -1.41 -8.97
N VAL A 32 3.46 -2.53 -9.12
CA VAL A 32 3.79 -3.45 -8.03
C VAL A 32 5.29 -3.40 -7.80
N LYS A 33 5.71 -3.41 -6.54
CA LYS A 33 7.11 -3.65 -6.16
C LYS A 33 7.18 -4.72 -5.10
N VAL A 34 8.22 -5.55 -5.18
CA VAL A 34 8.58 -6.50 -4.12
C VAL A 34 10.07 -6.36 -3.86
N GLN A 35 10.43 -6.24 -2.59
CA GLN A 35 11.80 -6.10 -2.13
C GLN A 35 12.22 -7.35 -1.35
N PHE A 36 13.40 -7.83 -1.67
CA PHE A 36 14.07 -8.94 -1.02
C PHE A 36 15.33 -8.46 -0.33
N LEU A 37 15.63 -9.04 0.82
CA LEU A 37 16.90 -8.93 1.53
C LEU A 37 17.38 -10.35 1.80
N ASN A 38 18.56 -10.73 1.28
CA ASN A 38 19.10 -12.08 1.43
C ASN A 38 18.08 -13.17 1.04
N HIS A 39 17.43 -13.01 -0.12
CA HIS A 39 16.37 -13.87 -0.66
C HIS A 39 15.06 -13.95 0.15
N LYS A 40 14.94 -13.22 1.27
CA LYS A 40 13.70 -13.12 2.04
C LYS A 40 12.90 -11.89 1.60
N ALA A 41 11.61 -12.06 1.33
CA ALA A 41 10.73 -10.94 1.01
C ALA A 41 10.54 -10.06 2.26
N VAL A 42 10.97 -8.80 2.17
CA VAL A 42 10.90 -7.81 3.26
C VAL A 42 10.05 -6.62 2.92
N GLY A 43 9.64 -6.46 1.65
CA GLY A 43 8.80 -5.34 1.23
C GLY A 43 7.86 -5.74 0.11
N LYS A 44 6.63 -5.23 0.17
CA LYS A 44 5.69 -5.27 -0.95
C LYS A 44 4.95 -3.94 -1.05
N SER A 45 4.73 -3.45 -2.25
CA SER A 45 3.93 -2.24 -2.47
C SER A 45 3.08 -2.30 -3.73
N TYR A 46 1.87 -1.75 -3.64
CA TYR A 46 0.91 -1.55 -4.72
C TYR A 46 0.56 -0.07 -4.79
N THR A 47 0.71 0.54 -5.95
CA THR A 47 0.33 1.94 -6.20
C THR A 47 -0.92 1.96 -7.09
N PRO A 48 -2.02 2.60 -6.67
CA PRO A 48 -3.23 2.65 -7.48
C PRO A 48 -2.97 3.35 -8.82
N ASP A 49 -3.68 2.91 -9.86
CA ASP A 49 -3.70 3.60 -11.14
C ASP A 49 -4.80 4.65 -11.17
N ALA A 50 -4.42 5.92 -11.03
CA ALA A 50 -5.36 7.03 -10.98
C ALA A 50 -6.19 7.18 -12.27
N LYS A 51 -5.70 6.68 -13.41
CA LYS A 51 -6.42 6.71 -14.70
C LYS A 51 -7.57 5.71 -14.75
N ARG A 52 -7.68 4.81 -13.78
CA ARG A 52 -8.69 3.75 -13.73
C ARG A 52 -9.72 4.01 -12.66
N LYS A 53 -10.89 3.40 -12.83
CA LYS A 53 -11.96 3.45 -11.83
C LYS A 53 -11.47 2.86 -10.51
N GLN A 54 -11.37 3.72 -9.50
CA GLN A 54 -10.97 3.33 -8.16
C GLN A 54 -12.18 2.90 -7.33
N ARG A 55 -11.98 1.99 -6.37
CA ARG A 55 -12.98 1.79 -5.33
C ARG A 55 -12.98 3.02 -4.43
N ILE A 56 -14.15 3.60 -4.22
CA ILE A 56 -14.35 4.72 -3.31
C ILE A 56 -14.97 4.18 -2.02
N ILE A 57 -14.46 4.64 -0.88
CA ILE A 57 -15.10 4.41 0.42
C ILE A 57 -15.56 5.73 1.04
N PRO A 58 -16.65 5.75 1.82
CA PRO A 58 -17.06 6.97 2.50
C PRO A 58 -15.98 7.45 3.48
N LYS A 59 -15.68 8.75 3.47
CA LYS A 59 -14.77 9.38 4.45
C LYS A 59 -15.18 9.07 5.90
N SER A 60 -16.48 9.00 6.18
CA SER A 60 -17.01 8.66 7.50
C SER A 60 -16.58 7.28 8.01
N LYS A 61 -16.18 6.34 7.14
CA LYS A 61 -15.57 5.08 7.57
C LYS A 61 -14.12 5.26 8.03
N ILE A 62 -13.35 6.17 7.40
CA ILE A 62 -12.00 6.53 7.83
C ILE A 62 -12.07 7.24 9.19
N ASP A 63 -13.00 8.18 9.34
CA ASP A 63 -13.15 8.99 10.56
C ASP A 63 -13.55 8.16 11.79
N LYS A 64 -14.15 6.99 11.58
CA LYS A 64 -14.49 6.03 12.65
C LYS A 64 -13.29 5.22 13.14
N LEU A 65 -12.16 5.26 12.45
CA LEU A 65 -10.95 4.59 12.91
C LEU A 65 -10.24 5.47 13.93
N GLY A 66 -10.16 5.00 15.17
CA GLY A 66 -9.32 5.62 16.20
C GLY A 66 -7.86 5.19 16.07
N LEU A 67 -6.96 6.01 16.60
CA LEU A 67 -5.58 5.57 16.84
C LEU A 67 -5.59 4.31 17.71
N GLY A 68 -4.64 3.40 17.48
CA GLY A 68 -4.61 2.10 18.13
C GLY A 68 -5.44 1.01 17.43
N THR A 69 -6.31 1.36 16.47
CA THR A 69 -7.04 0.35 15.67
C THR A 69 -6.05 -0.59 15.00
N THR A 70 -6.25 -1.91 15.14
CA THR A 70 -5.33 -2.87 14.54
C THR A 70 -5.40 -2.84 13.02
N TYR A 71 -4.30 -3.18 12.35
CA TYR A 71 -4.25 -3.31 10.89
C TYR A 71 -5.38 -4.19 10.37
N GLN A 72 -5.59 -5.36 11.00
CA GLN A 72 -6.64 -6.28 10.56
C GLN A 72 -8.05 -5.72 10.78
N ALA A 73 -8.29 -5.02 11.89
CA ALA A 73 -9.58 -4.38 12.13
C ALA A 73 -9.87 -3.26 11.11
N ALA A 74 -8.87 -2.46 10.75
CA ALA A 74 -9.01 -1.44 9.73
C ALA A 74 -9.31 -2.06 8.35
N VAL A 75 -8.60 -3.12 7.95
CA VAL A 75 -8.88 -3.84 6.69
C VAL A 75 -10.27 -4.47 6.71
N ASN A 76 -10.72 -5.04 7.83
CA ASN A 76 -12.06 -5.61 7.95
C ASN A 76 -13.15 -4.52 7.81
N ALA A 77 -12.94 -3.33 8.39
CA ALA A 77 -13.90 -2.23 8.34
C ALA A 77 -13.97 -1.54 6.95
N LEU A 78 -12.82 -1.42 6.27
CA LEU A 78 -12.67 -0.63 5.05
C LEU A 78 -12.61 -1.46 3.76
N GLY A 79 -12.35 -2.76 3.88
CA GLY A 79 -12.08 -3.67 2.75
C GLY A 79 -10.67 -3.51 2.17
N THR A 80 -10.42 -4.09 1.00
CA THR A 80 -9.09 -4.09 0.33
C THR A 80 -8.60 -2.67 -0.03
N PRO A 81 -7.46 -2.17 0.43
CA PRO A 81 -7.05 -0.80 0.09
C PRO A 81 -6.77 -0.60 -1.41
N ASN A 82 -6.86 0.65 -1.90
CA ASN A 82 -6.51 1.01 -3.28
C ASN A 82 -4.99 0.95 -3.50
N GLY A 83 -4.21 1.31 -2.48
CA GLY A 83 -2.77 1.18 -2.44
C GLY A 83 -2.31 0.59 -1.11
N GLN A 84 -1.21 -0.14 -1.12
CA GLN A 84 -0.65 -0.68 0.12
C GLN A 84 0.86 -0.71 0.02
N SER A 85 1.55 -0.43 1.13
CA SER A 85 2.98 -0.73 1.28
C SER A 85 3.19 -1.44 2.62
N ILE A 86 3.93 -2.54 2.62
CA ILE A 86 4.35 -3.24 3.84
C ILE A 86 5.85 -3.46 3.74
N ILE A 87 6.59 -2.98 4.73
CA ILE A 87 8.04 -3.10 4.82
C ILE A 87 8.40 -3.65 6.20
N GLY A 88 9.33 -4.60 6.26
CA GLY A 88 9.68 -5.35 7.46
C GLY A 88 8.77 -6.56 7.69
N GLN A 89 9.00 -7.25 8.81
CA GLN A 89 8.21 -8.41 9.24
C GLN A 89 7.87 -8.30 10.73
N GLY A 90 6.75 -8.92 11.12
CA GLY A 90 6.31 -8.95 12.51
C GLY A 90 5.89 -7.58 13.07
N PRO A 91 5.96 -7.39 14.40
CA PRO A 91 5.60 -6.15 15.10
C PRO A 91 6.31 -4.90 14.55
N MET A 92 7.56 -5.05 14.11
CA MET A 92 8.38 -3.95 13.58
C MET A 92 8.04 -3.57 12.12
N SER A 93 7.04 -4.20 11.50
CA SER A 93 6.65 -3.86 10.14
C SER A 93 5.94 -2.51 10.07
N ALA A 94 6.39 -1.66 9.15
CA ALA A 94 5.67 -0.45 8.77
C ALA A 94 4.64 -0.84 7.70
N LYS A 95 3.36 -0.50 7.94
CA LYS A 95 2.28 -0.76 6.99
C LYS A 95 1.59 0.55 6.63
N TYR A 96 1.32 0.72 5.35
CA TYR A 96 0.64 1.88 4.79
C TYR A 96 -0.53 1.37 3.97
N LEU A 97 -1.71 1.93 4.20
CA LEU A 97 -2.91 1.64 3.43
C LEU A 97 -3.50 2.93 2.87
N LEU A 98 -3.68 2.98 1.56
CA LEU A 98 -4.26 4.11 0.90
C LEU A 98 -5.69 3.78 0.44
N TYR A 99 -6.64 4.63 0.83
CA TYR A 99 -8.04 4.52 0.46
C TYR A 99 -8.53 5.78 -0.24
N VAL A 100 -9.14 5.64 -1.40
CA VAL A 100 -9.75 6.76 -2.14
C VAL A 100 -11.15 7.03 -1.56
N THR A 101 -11.44 8.30 -1.29
CA THR A 101 -12.70 8.72 -0.65
C THR A 101 -13.65 9.50 -1.55
N ASP A 102 -13.20 9.94 -2.72
CA ASP A 102 -14.07 10.56 -3.71
C ASP A 102 -13.59 10.34 -5.16
N LYS A 103 -14.43 10.74 -6.12
CA LYS A 103 -14.15 10.66 -7.56
C LYS A 103 -13.08 11.65 -8.04
N ASN A 104 -12.72 12.63 -7.21
CA ASN A 104 -11.70 13.63 -7.48
C ASN A 104 -10.33 13.18 -6.96
N GLY A 105 -10.19 11.91 -6.58
CA GLY A 105 -8.91 11.32 -6.20
C GLY A 105 -8.45 11.72 -4.81
N THR A 106 -9.29 12.37 -3.99
CA THR A 106 -9.00 12.54 -2.57
C THR A 106 -8.83 11.15 -1.96
N ALA A 107 -7.76 10.97 -1.20
CA ALA A 107 -7.47 9.71 -0.54
C ALA A 107 -6.98 9.96 0.89
N TYR A 108 -6.94 8.89 1.68
CA TYR A 108 -6.36 8.87 3.01
C TYR A 108 -5.30 7.79 3.07
N ASP A 109 -4.10 8.16 3.52
CA ASP A 109 -3.05 7.23 3.86
C ASP A 109 -3.14 6.92 5.37
N LEU A 110 -3.22 5.63 5.70
CA LEU A 110 -3.27 5.12 7.06
C LEU A 110 -1.96 4.42 7.35
N THR A 111 -1.24 4.92 8.35
CA THR A 111 0.05 4.38 8.79
C THR A 111 -0.13 3.51 10.03
N PHE A 112 0.48 2.32 10.00
CA PHE A 112 0.49 1.38 11.10
C PHE A 112 1.94 1.06 11.51
N THR A 113 2.19 1.11 12.81
CA THR A 113 3.41 0.63 13.46
C THR A 113 2.99 -0.26 14.62
N ASP A 114 3.70 -1.36 14.87
CA ASP A 114 3.30 -2.35 15.87
C ASP A 114 1.86 -2.85 15.67
N ASP A 115 1.49 -3.01 14.41
CA ASP A 115 0.16 -3.41 13.96
C ASP A 115 -0.99 -2.45 14.33
N LYS A 116 -0.69 -1.26 14.84
CA LYS A 116 -1.68 -0.28 15.29
C LYS A 116 -1.65 0.98 14.44
N LEU A 117 -2.83 1.48 14.10
CA LEU A 117 -3.00 2.77 13.43
C LEU A 117 -2.39 3.86 14.31
N ASN A 118 -1.35 4.53 13.83
CA ASN A 118 -0.70 5.60 14.55
C ASN A 118 -0.90 6.97 13.89
N ASN A 119 -1.32 6.97 12.62
CA ASN A 119 -1.58 8.18 11.87
C ASN A 119 -2.54 7.90 10.72
N HIS A 120 -3.30 8.92 10.35
CA HIS A 120 -4.00 8.98 9.08
C HIS A 120 -3.97 10.43 8.55
N PHE A 121 -3.74 10.62 7.26
CA PHE A 121 -3.74 11.96 6.69
C PHE A 121 -4.34 11.98 5.29
N LYS A 122 -4.92 13.13 4.95
CA LYS A 122 -5.50 13.37 3.64
C LYS A 122 -4.37 13.50 2.60
N THR A 123 -4.56 12.89 1.46
CA THR A 123 -3.66 12.91 0.30
C THR A 123 -4.46 12.89 -1.01
N SER A 124 -3.77 12.75 -2.15
CA SER A 124 -4.33 12.63 -3.50
C SER A 124 -3.67 11.48 -4.24
N ILE A 125 -4.42 10.82 -5.14
CA ILE A 125 -3.87 9.88 -6.12
C ILE A 125 -3.63 10.50 -7.51
N TYR A 126 -4.09 11.74 -7.72
CA TYR A 126 -3.77 12.56 -8.89
C TYR A 126 -2.58 13.46 -8.63
#